data_AF-A0A168J2V2-F1
#
_entry.id   AF-A0A168J2V2-F1
#
_cell.length_a   1.000
_cell.length_b   1.000
_cell.length_c   1.000
_cell.angle_alpha   90.00
_cell.angle_beta   90.00
_cell.angle_gamma   90.00
#
_symmetry.space_group_name_H-M   'P 1'
#
loop_
_entity.id
_entity.type
_entity.pdbx_description
1 polymer ?
#
loop_
_entity_poly.entity_id
_entity_poly.type
_entity_poly.pdbx_seq_one_letter_code
_entity_poly.pdbx_strand_id
1 'polypeptide(L)'
;MSNPFSDEYHEDEDLWLLNGALNGSKEALEELIKRHKDFIYNIAFKMVLSPFDAEDITQEVIIKIITKIGQFKRNSNIRTWIYKITVNHCLQMKKKWLEERYNTISMFETDLDSVAAIQLSSHEEVEMKELVEEARLSCMSGMLLCLSREQRMVYILGEIFNVPHDLGAELLDISKENFRQRLSRARKDLYNFMDRKCGLLNKNNPCRCQKKTKGFIEAGWVDPDQMKFNTSYTRKIKDVISVRDEGLKKIEENDYKTLQREHPFQEKEFAINTIKNIVNGSEIKGIFNL
;
A
#
# COMPACT_ATOMS: atom_id res chain seq x y z
N MET A 1 12.90 -0.84 5.37
CA MET A 1 12.72 0.00 4.17
C MET A 1 12.50 1.45 4.57
N SER A 2 13.08 2.42 3.84
CA SER A 2 12.77 3.86 4.03
C SER A 2 11.57 4.22 3.14
N ASN A 3 10.64 5.04 3.63
CA ASN A 3 9.61 5.61 2.77
C ASN A 3 10.33 6.57 1.83
N PRO A 4 10.26 6.34 0.51
CA PRO A 4 10.93 7.18 -0.47
C PRO A 4 10.41 8.61 -0.42
N PHE A 5 9.26 8.87 0.22
CA PHE A 5 8.67 10.19 0.44
C PHE A 5 8.93 10.78 1.83
N SER A 6 9.73 10.13 2.67
CA SER A 6 10.23 10.71 3.91
C SER A 6 11.22 11.84 3.62
N ASP A 7 11.47 12.68 4.62
CA ASP A 7 12.41 13.80 4.53
C ASP A 7 13.87 13.34 4.31
N GLU A 8 14.16 12.04 4.50
CA GLU A 8 15.50 11.41 4.31
C GLU A 8 15.71 10.85 2.89
N TYR A 9 15.01 11.37 1.88
CA TYR A 9 15.23 10.96 0.50
C TYR A 9 16.52 11.58 -0.09
N HIS A 10 17.49 10.73 -0.42
CA HIS A 10 18.75 11.12 -1.06
C HIS A 10 18.62 11.11 -2.59
N GLU A 11 18.27 12.27 -3.15
CA GLU A 11 18.11 12.41 -4.60
C GLU A 11 19.41 12.16 -5.39
N ASP A 12 20.56 12.52 -4.82
CA ASP A 12 21.86 12.40 -5.49
C ASP A 12 22.21 10.98 -5.90
N GLU A 13 21.84 9.99 -5.08
CA GLU A 13 22.10 8.58 -5.35
C GLU A 13 21.23 8.08 -6.51
N ASP A 14 19.93 8.41 -6.51
CA ASP A 14 19.03 8.06 -7.60
C ASP A 14 19.42 8.76 -8.91
N LEU A 15 19.95 9.99 -8.83
CA LEU A 15 20.50 10.71 -9.99
C LEU A 15 21.76 10.05 -10.53
N TRP A 16 22.66 9.58 -9.66
CA TRP A 16 23.87 8.86 -10.07
C TRP A 16 23.50 7.55 -10.77
N LEU A 17 22.59 6.77 -10.19
CA LEU A 17 22.09 5.53 -10.77
C LEU A 17 21.36 5.77 -12.09
N LEU A 18 20.53 6.82 -12.18
CA LEU A 18 19.87 7.22 -13.41
C LEU A 18 20.89 7.55 -14.51
N ASN A 19 21.92 8.33 -14.20
CA ASN A 19 22.96 8.69 -15.17
C ASN A 19 23.72 7.45 -15.66
N GLY A 20 24.05 6.53 -14.75
CA GLY A 20 24.66 5.24 -15.09
C GLY A 20 23.76 4.42 -16.02
N ALA A 21 22.47 4.31 -15.69
CA ALA A 21 21.49 3.60 -16.51
C ALA A 21 21.35 4.20 -17.91
N LEU A 22 21.26 5.53 -18.02
CA LEU A 22 21.17 6.23 -19.32
C LEU A 22 22.45 6.08 -20.16
N ASN A 23 23.60 5.85 -19.53
CA ASN A 23 24.87 5.53 -20.20
C ASN A 23 25.05 4.03 -20.48
N GLY A 24 24.02 3.21 -20.25
CA GLY A 24 24.01 1.78 -20.55
C GLY A 24 24.46 0.87 -19.42
N SER A 25 24.68 1.34 -18.18
CA SER A 25 24.99 0.44 -17.07
C SER A 25 23.75 -0.33 -16.61
N LYS A 26 23.78 -1.65 -16.78
CA LYS A 26 22.74 -2.58 -16.29
C LYS A 26 22.66 -2.57 -14.77
N GLU A 27 23.80 -2.50 -14.11
CA GLU A 27 23.92 -2.55 -12.66
C GLU A 27 23.29 -1.30 -12.05
N ALA A 28 23.53 -0.13 -12.64
CA ALA A 28 22.92 1.12 -12.21
C ALA A 28 21.39 1.10 -12.38
N LEU A 29 20.90 0.54 -13.48
CA LEU A 29 19.46 0.35 -13.69
C LEU A 29 18.86 -0.63 -12.67
N GLU A 30 19.48 -1.80 -12.49
CA GLU A 30 19.01 -2.82 -11.55
C GLU A 30 18.92 -2.25 -10.13
N GLU A 31 19.93 -1.51 -9.69
CA GLU A 31 19.95 -0.90 -8.37
C GLU A 31 18.90 0.22 -8.22
N LEU A 32 18.72 1.07 -9.24
CA LEU A 32 17.65 2.08 -9.23
C LEU A 32 16.27 1.42 -9.07
N ILE A 33 15.99 0.36 -9.84
CA ILE A 33 14.71 -0.34 -9.74
C ILE A 33 14.58 -1.02 -8.37
N LYS A 34 15.62 -1.66 -7.86
CA LYS A 34 15.61 -2.32 -6.54
C LYS A 34 15.23 -1.37 -5.43
N ARG A 35 15.75 -0.14 -5.44
CA ARG A 35 15.45 0.89 -4.43
C ARG A 35 13.97 1.29 -4.38
N HIS A 36 13.28 1.27 -5.53
CA HIS A 36 11.88 1.67 -5.60
C HIS A 36 10.89 0.49 -5.61
N LYS A 37 11.34 -0.74 -5.92
CA LYS A 37 10.48 -1.91 -6.17
C LYS A 37 9.49 -2.17 -5.06
N ASP A 38 9.94 -2.09 -3.82
CA ASP A 38 9.12 -2.49 -2.69
C ASP A 38 8.02 -1.48 -2.43
N PHE A 39 8.30 -0.19 -2.64
CA PHE A 39 7.27 0.83 -2.50
C PHE A 39 6.25 0.77 -3.65
N ILE A 40 6.69 0.45 -4.87
CA ILE A 40 5.79 0.14 -6.00
C ILE A 40 4.86 -1.01 -5.62
N TYR A 41 5.42 -2.10 -5.09
CA TYR A 41 4.66 -3.24 -4.61
C TYR A 41 3.67 -2.87 -3.52
N ASN A 42 4.07 -2.04 -2.55
CA ASN A 42 3.21 -1.63 -1.46
C ASN A 42 2.03 -0.76 -1.93
N ILE A 43 2.22 0.13 -2.91
CA ILE A 43 1.11 0.85 -3.56
C ILE A 43 0.17 -0.15 -4.24
N ALA A 44 0.71 -1.05 -5.08
CA ALA A 44 -0.08 -2.03 -5.82
C ALA A 44 -0.86 -2.93 -4.86
N PHE A 45 -0.20 -3.47 -3.83
CA PHE A 45 -0.80 -4.33 -2.82
C PHE A 45 -1.95 -3.64 -2.09
N LYS A 46 -1.79 -2.41 -1.63
CA LYS A 46 -2.89 -1.68 -0.96
C LYS A 46 -4.03 -1.31 -1.91
N MET A 47 -3.77 -1.30 -3.22
CA MET A 47 -4.80 -1.09 -4.23
C MET A 47 -5.64 -2.34 -4.51
N VAL A 48 -5.06 -3.55 -4.49
CA VAL A 48 -5.75 -4.80 -4.90
C VAL A 48 -5.91 -5.87 -3.82
N LEU A 49 -5.18 -5.76 -2.71
CA LEU A 49 -5.17 -6.67 -1.55
C LEU A 49 -4.92 -8.14 -1.86
N SER A 50 -4.28 -8.41 -2.99
CA SER A 50 -3.93 -9.73 -3.49
C SER A 50 -2.43 -9.73 -3.74
N PRO A 51 -1.64 -10.55 -3.02
CA PRO A 51 -0.19 -10.61 -3.23
C PRO A 51 0.18 -10.92 -4.68
N PHE A 52 -0.51 -11.89 -5.29
CA PHE A 52 -0.30 -12.30 -6.67
C PHE A 52 -0.58 -11.16 -7.66
N ASP A 53 -1.75 -10.51 -7.56
CA ASP A 53 -2.07 -9.39 -8.44
C ASP A 53 -1.11 -8.22 -8.23
N ALA A 54 -0.69 -7.95 -6.99
CA ALA A 54 0.26 -6.90 -6.67
C ALA A 54 1.65 -7.17 -7.25
N GLU A 55 2.09 -8.43 -7.24
CA GLU A 55 3.34 -8.87 -7.88
C GLU A 55 3.27 -8.61 -9.38
N ASP A 56 2.21 -9.04 -10.07
CA ASP A 56 2.00 -8.81 -11.50
C ASP A 56 2.00 -7.31 -11.85
N ILE A 57 1.22 -6.50 -11.12
CA ILE A 57 1.15 -5.05 -11.31
C ILE A 57 2.54 -4.42 -11.12
N THR A 58 3.30 -4.88 -10.14
CA THR A 58 4.66 -4.38 -9.89
C THR A 58 5.57 -4.69 -11.08
N GLN A 59 5.48 -5.89 -11.66
CA GLN A 59 6.24 -6.22 -12.87
C GLN A 59 5.86 -5.31 -14.04
N GLU A 60 4.55 -5.13 -14.30
CA GLU A 60 4.07 -4.27 -15.37
C GLU A 60 4.57 -2.82 -15.22
N VAL A 61 4.57 -2.29 -13.99
CA VAL A 61 5.13 -0.96 -13.69
C VAL A 61 6.63 -0.92 -13.93
N ILE A 62 7.39 -1.90 -13.45
CA ILE A 62 8.85 -1.98 -13.65
C ILE A 62 9.19 -2.01 -15.14
N ILE A 63 8.47 -2.80 -15.95
CA ILE A 63 8.64 -2.84 -17.41
C ILE A 63 8.39 -1.46 -18.02
N LYS A 64 7.32 -0.76 -17.60
CA LYS A 64 7.04 0.61 -18.06
C LYS A 64 8.12 1.61 -17.67
N ILE A 65 8.69 1.48 -16.48
CA ILE A 65 9.80 2.33 -16.02
C ILE A 65 11.01 2.10 -16.90
N ILE A 66 11.46 0.84 -17.03
CA ILE A 66 12.65 0.48 -17.79
C ILE A 66 12.52 0.91 -19.26
N THR A 67 11.37 0.64 -19.90
CA THR A 67 11.15 0.96 -21.31
C THR A 67 11.02 2.45 -21.59
N LYS A 68 10.69 3.26 -20.57
CA LYS A 68 10.49 4.71 -20.72
C LYS A 68 11.57 5.56 -20.05
N ILE A 69 12.54 4.96 -19.34
CA ILE A 69 13.54 5.71 -18.57
C ILE A 69 14.38 6.63 -19.46
N GLY A 70 14.69 6.20 -20.69
CA GLY A 70 15.37 7.04 -21.69
C GLY A 70 14.58 8.27 -22.14
N GLN A 71 13.27 8.31 -21.89
CA GLN A 71 12.38 9.43 -22.22
C GLN A 71 12.18 10.39 -21.04
N PHE A 72 12.83 10.13 -19.90
CA PHE A 72 12.71 10.97 -18.72
C PHE A 72 13.30 12.37 -18.96
N LYS A 73 12.42 13.39 -18.91
CA LYS A 73 12.75 14.78 -19.27
C LYS A 73 13.33 15.62 -18.14
N ARG A 74 13.55 15.06 -16.93
CA ARG A 74 14.07 15.78 -15.74
C ARG A 74 13.26 17.02 -15.32
N ASN A 75 11.96 17.03 -15.61
CA ASN A 75 11.04 18.08 -15.16
C ASN A 75 10.55 17.89 -13.71
N SER A 76 10.89 16.76 -13.10
CA SER A 76 10.66 16.40 -11.71
C SER A 76 11.74 15.41 -11.28
N ASN A 77 11.78 15.05 -10.01
CA ASN A 77 12.71 14.04 -9.50
C ASN A 77 12.38 12.67 -10.08
N ILE A 78 13.39 11.81 -10.29
CA ILE A 78 13.20 10.46 -10.86
C ILE A 78 12.23 9.62 -10.02
N ARG A 79 12.33 9.72 -8.69
CA ARG A 79 11.35 9.17 -7.73
C ARG A 79 9.91 9.55 -8.08
N THR A 80 9.65 10.84 -8.28
CA THR A 80 8.30 11.35 -8.59
C THR A 80 7.81 10.80 -9.92
N TRP A 81 8.67 10.73 -10.92
CA TRP A 81 8.33 10.14 -12.22
C TRP A 81 7.98 8.65 -12.13
N ILE A 82 8.76 7.86 -11.38
CA ILE A 82 8.50 6.43 -11.10
C ILE A 82 7.13 6.25 -10.43
N TYR A 83 6.85 7.01 -9.38
CA TYR A 83 5.57 6.86 -8.67
C TYR A 83 4.39 7.44 -9.44
N LYS A 84 4.58 8.42 -10.33
CA LYS A 84 3.53 8.87 -11.25
C LYS A 84 3.16 7.76 -12.24
N ILE A 85 4.13 7.01 -12.76
CA ILE A 85 3.85 5.80 -13.58
C ILE A 85 3.07 4.77 -12.77
N THR A 86 3.50 4.51 -11.53
CA THR A 86 2.88 3.53 -10.63
C THR A 86 1.42 3.87 -10.33
N VAL A 87 1.16 5.11 -9.90
CA VAL A 87 -0.17 5.62 -9.56
C VAL A 87 -1.09 5.56 -10.78
N ASN A 88 -0.64 6.07 -11.92
CA ASN A 88 -1.43 6.04 -13.16
C ASN A 88 -1.76 4.62 -13.58
N HIS A 89 -0.80 3.70 -13.48
CA HIS A 89 -1.03 2.31 -13.83
C HIS A 89 -2.09 1.65 -12.92
N CYS A 90 -1.99 1.85 -11.60
CA CYS A 90 -2.98 1.34 -10.64
C CYS A 90 -4.38 1.94 -10.85
N LEU A 91 -4.48 3.19 -11.26
CA LEU A 91 -5.78 3.82 -11.55
C LEU A 91 -6.41 3.30 -12.85
N GLN A 92 -5.59 3.02 -13.87
CA GLN A 92 -6.03 2.67 -15.23
C GLN A 92 -6.15 1.15 -15.49
N MET A 93 -5.56 0.30 -14.66
CA MET A 93 -5.65 -1.16 -14.83
C MET A 93 -7.10 -1.67 -14.77
N LYS A 94 -7.37 -2.89 -15.23
CA LYS A 94 -8.70 -3.50 -15.03
C LYS A 94 -8.97 -3.70 -13.53
N LYS A 95 -10.26 -3.72 -13.15
CA LYS A 95 -10.65 -4.10 -11.79
C LYS A 95 -10.26 -5.55 -11.54
N LYS A 96 -9.76 -5.82 -10.33
CA LYS A 96 -9.42 -7.16 -9.87
C LYS A 96 -10.60 -7.71 -9.07
N TRP A 97 -10.67 -9.02 -8.91
CA TRP A 97 -11.83 -9.72 -8.36
C TRP A 97 -12.30 -9.19 -6.99
N LEU A 98 -11.37 -8.87 -6.08
CA LEU A 98 -11.69 -8.30 -4.77
C LEU A 98 -12.34 -6.92 -4.87
N GLU A 99 -11.86 -6.08 -5.78
CA GLU A 99 -12.42 -4.76 -6.02
C GLU A 99 -13.82 -4.84 -6.61
N GLU A 100 -14.10 -5.84 -7.45
CA GLU A 100 -15.43 -6.07 -7.99
C GLU A 100 -16.41 -6.56 -6.92
N ARG A 101 -15.94 -7.45 -6.03
CA ARG A 101 -16.71 -7.94 -4.88
C ARG A 101 -17.03 -6.85 -3.87
N TYR A 102 -16.08 -5.97 -3.56
CA TYR A 102 -16.22 -4.96 -2.51
C TYR A 102 -16.16 -3.54 -3.09
N ASN A 103 -17.11 -3.21 -3.96
CA ASN A 103 -17.14 -1.90 -4.63
C ASN A 103 -17.96 -0.82 -3.88
N THR A 104 -18.61 -1.18 -2.77
CA THR A 104 -19.34 -0.27 -1.90
C THR A 104 -19.17 -0.64 -0.43
N ILE A 105 -19.32 0.37 0.45
CA ILE A 105 -19.28 0.19 1.90
C ILE A 105 -20.34 -0.83 2.36
N SER A 106 -21.56 -0.76 1.82
CA SER A 106 -22.69 -1.62 2.24
C SER A 106 -22.43 -3.11 1.98
N MET A 107 -21.77 -3.47 0.87
CA MET A 107 -21.42 -4.87 0.59
C MET A 107 -20.43 -5.41 1.62
N PHE A 108 -19.39 -4.62 1.94
CA PHE A 108 -18.42 -5.03 2.96
C PHE A 108 -19.03 -5.08 4.36
N GLU A 109 -19.92 -4.13 4.72
CA GLU A 109 -20.69 -4.17 5.98
C GLU A 109 -21.52 -5.45 6.08
N THR A 110 -22.20 -5.84 5.01
CA THR A 110 -23.08 -7.02 4.98
C THR A 110 -22.27 -8.30 5.19
N ASP A 111 -21.17 -8.48 4.45
CA ASP A 111 -20.31 -9.65 4.63
C ASP A 111 -19.69 -9.65 6.05
N LEU A 112 -19.22 -8.51 6.54
CA LEU A 112 -18.65 -8.40 7.91
C LEU A 112 -19.66 -8.77 9.00
N ASP A 113 -20.91 -8.33 8.86
CA ASP A 113 -22.00 -8.65 9.81
C ASP A 113 -22.35 -10.14 9.76
N SER A 114 -22.26 -10.77 8.58
CA SER A 114 -22.55 -12.20 8.40
C SER A 114 -21.53 -13.14 9.03
N VAL A 115 -20.29 -12.68 9.24
CA VAL A 115 -19.23 -13.48 9.87
C VAL A 115 -19.58 -13.80 11.32
N ALA A 116 -19.48 -15.07 11.71
CA ALA A 116 -19.74 -15.50 13.09
C ALA A 116 -18.78 -14.84 14.10
N ALA A 117 -19.31 -14.45 15.26
CA ALA A 117 -18.53 -14.01 16.41
C ALA A 117 -18.38 -15.17 17.40
N ILE A 118 -17.21 -15.80 17.43
CA ILE A 118 -16.89 -16.99 18.21
C ILE A 118 -15.91 -16.58 19.32
N GLN A 119 -16.31 -16.78 20.58
CA GLN A 119 -15.45 -16.47 21.72
C GLN A 119 -14.29 -17.47 21.78
N LEU A 120 -13.06 -16.96 21.84
CA LEU A 120 -11.88 -17.76 22.09
C LEU A 120 -11.78 -18.11 23.58
N SER A 121 -11.30 -19.32 23.88
CA SER A 121 -10.83 -19.69 25.20
C SER A 121 -9.48 -19.00 25.52
N SER A 122 -9.10 -18.97 26.80
CA SER A 122 -7.84 -18.34 27.22
C SER A 122 -6.59 -18.95 26.57
N HIS A 123 -6.61 -20.26 26.28
CA HIS A 123 -5.53 -20.93 25.55
C HIS A 123 -5.47 -20.46 24.10
N GLU A 124 -6.62 -20.42 23.43
CA GLU A 124 -6.72 -20.02 22.03
C GLU A 124 -6.36 -18.54 21.81
N GLU A 125 -6.62 -17.66 22.77
CA GLU A 125 -6.22 -16.25 22.69
C GLU A 125 -4.69 -16.08 22.57
N VAL A 126 -3.93 -16.97 23.21
CA VAL A 126 -2.46 -16.96 23.13
C VAL A 126 -1.99 -17.58 21.82
N GLU A 127 -2.54 -18.75 21.47
CA GLU A 127 -2.16 -19.51 20.27
C GLU A 127 -2.51 -18.76 18.97
N MET A 128 -3.69 -18.15 18.92
CA MET A 128 -4.19 -17.46 17.73
C MET A 128 -3.80 -15.98 17.67
N LYS A 129 -2.89 -15.51 18.53
CA LYS A 129 -2.53 -14.08 18.63
C LYS A 129 -2.13 -13.48 17.28
N GLU A 130 -1.33 -14.20 16.49
CA GLU A 130 -0.89 -13.76 15.16
C GLU A 130 -2.03 -13.76 14.15
N LEU A 131 -2.97 -14.70 14.25
CA LEU A 131 -4.17 -14.76 13.40
C LEU A 131 -5.18 -13.66 13.76
N VAL A 132 -5.25 -13.26 15.03
CA VAL A 132 -6.05 -12.11 15.47
C VAL A 132 -5.47 -10.82 14.89
N GLU A 133 -4.16 -10.72 14.83
CA GLU A 133 -3.49 -9.58 14.20
C GLU A 133 -3.68 -9.58 12.68
N GLU A 134 -3.54 -10.74 12.02
CA GLU A 134 -3.85 -10.91 10.60
C GLU A 134 -5.31 -10.53 10.30
N ALA A 135 -6.26 -10.97 11.13
CA ALA A 135 -7.67 -10.60 11.04
C ALA A 135 -7.89 -9.08 11.13
N ARG A 136 -7.18 -8.42 12.06
CA ARG A 136 -7.22 -6.96 12.21
C ARG A 136 -6.72 -6.29 10.94
N LEU A 137 -5.55 -6.67 10.46
CA LEU A 137 -4.90 -6.07 9.29
C LEU A 137 -5.68 -6.35 8.00
N SER A 138 -6.19 -7.57 7.83
CA SER A 138 -7.04 -7.97 6.70
C SER A 138 -8.31 -7.14 6.62
N CYS A 139 -9.02 -6.95 7.74
CA CYS A 139 -10.18 -6.07 7.81
C CYS A 139 -9.81 -4.61 7.49
N MET A 140 -8.69 -4.13 8.05
CA MET A 140 -8.18 -2.78 7.81
C MET A 140 -7.85 -2.49 6.36
N SER A 141 -7.20 -3.44 5.71
CA SER A 141 -6.93 -3.41 4.27
C SER A 141 -8.23 -3.52 3.47
N GLY A 142 -9.10 -4.48 3.79
CA GLY A 142 -10.37 -4.74 3.09
C GLY A 142 -11.27 -3.50 2.99
N MET A 143 -11.33 -2.69 4.05
CA MET A 143 -12.07 -1.43 4.06
C MET A 143 -11.64 -0.45 2.96
N LEU A 144 -10.37 -0.48 2.54
CA LEU A 144 -9.89 0.37 1.44
C LEU A 144 -10.60 0.08 0.13
N LEU A 145 -11.06 -1.16 -0.08
CA LEU A 145 -11.79 -1.55 -1.29
C LEU A 145 -13.12 -0.82 -1.42
N CYS A 146 -13.72 -0.43 -0.30
CA CYS A 146 -14.99 0.30 -0.26
C CYS A 146 -14.88 1.73 -0.81
N LEU A 147 -13.67 2.27 -0.93
CA LEU A 147 -13.42 3.57 -1.55
C LEU A 147 -13.36 3.44 -3.08
N SER A 148 -13.78 4.50 -3.77
CA SER A 148 -13.44 4.65 -5.20
C SER A 148 -11.91 4.61 -5.39
N ARG A 149 -11.42 4.14 -6.53
CA ARG A 149 -9.97 4.04 -6.80
C ARG A 149 -9.21 5.34 -6.55
N GLU A 150 -9.79 6.46 -6.95
CA GLU A 150 -9.18 7.77 -6.74
C GLU A 150 -9.09 8.13 -5.25
N GLN A 151 -10.17 7.92 -4.49
CA GLN A 151 -10.15 8.12 -3.03
C GLN A 151 -9.18 7.16 -2.35
N ARG A 152 -9.17 5.88 -2.75
CA ARG A 152 -8.27 4.84 -2.24
C ARG A 152 -6.82 5.23 -2.45
N MET A 153 -6.47 5.67 -3.66
CA MET A 153 -5.11 6.10 -3.99
C MET A 153 -4.69 7.33 -3.18
N VAL A 154 -5.56 8.36 -3.10
CA VAL A 154 -5.29 9.55 -2.28
C VAL A 154 -5.10 9.17 -0.81
N TYR A 155 -5.91 8.24 -0.30
CA TYR A 155 -5.83 7.75 1.07
C TYR A 155 -4.53 6.96 1.33
N ILE A 156 -4.15 6.07 0.41
CA ILE A 156 -2.89 5.32 0.48
C ILE A 156 -1.69 6.27 0.53
N LEU A 157 -1.63 7.23 -0.39
CA LEU A 157 -0.53 8.20 -0.44
C LEU A 157 -0.54 9.11 0.80
N GLY A 158 -1.65 9.78 1.09
CA GLY A 158 -1.70 10.82 2.11
C GLY A 158 -1.78 10.32 3.55
N GLU A 159 -2.50 9.22 3.81
CA GLU A 159 -2.71 8.72 5.17
C GLU A 159 -1.76 7.58 5.53
N ILE A 160 -1.68 6.55 4.68
CA ILE A 160 -0.91 5.35 4.99
C ILE A 160 0.58 5.60 4.82
N PHE A 161 0.97 6.23 3.71
CA PHE A 161 2.37 6.54 3.41
C PHE A 161 2.79 7.95 3.80
N ASN A 162 1.88 8.75 4.35
CA ASN A 162 2.17 10.10 4.85
C ASN A 162 2.89 10.99 3.81
N VAL A 163 2.54 10.85 2.53
CA VAL A 163 3.13 11.65 1.44
C VAL A 163 2.71 13.12 1.60
N PRO A 164 3.65 14.08 1.49
CA PRO A 164 3.32 15.50 1.47
C PRO A 164 2.25 15.83 0.43
N HIS A 165 1.28 16.68 0.78
CA HIS A 165 0.11 16.93 -0.06
C HIS A 165 0.43 17.53 -1.43
N ASP A 166 1.49 18.33 -1.53
CA ASP A 166 2.04 18.87 -2.77
C ASP A 166 2.57 17.75 -3.68
N LEU A 167 3.38 16.84 -3.12
CA LEU A 167 3.88 15.69 -3.87
C LEU A 167 2.75 14.72 -4.26
N GLY A 168 1.83 14.42 -3.34
CA GLY A 168 0.66 13.60 -3.63
C GLY A 168 -0.22 14.18 -4.75
N ALA A 169 -0.35 15.50 -4.81
CA ALA A 169 -1.06 16.20 -5.87
C ALA A 169 -0.32 16.12 -7.21
N GLU A 170 1.00 16.25 -7.22
CA GLU A 170 1.84 16.10 -8.42
C GLU A 170 1.75 14.67 -9.02
N LEU A 171 1.77 13.65 -8.15
CA LEU A 171 1.64 12.24 -8.54
C LEU A 171 0.30 11.93 -9.21
N LEU A 172 -0.77 12.57 -8.74
CA LEU A 172 -2.13 12.37 -9.23
C LEU A 172 -2.57 13.36 -10.31
N ASP A 173 -1.72 14.33 -10.67
CA ASP A 173 -2.02 15.37 -11.66
C ASP A 173 -3.26 16.22 -11.29
N ILE A 174 -3.41 16.53 -10.01
CA ILE A 174 -4.50 17.36 -9.48
C ILE A 174 -3.96 18.55 -8.69
N SER A 175 -4.81 19.52 -8.36
CA SER A 175 -4.41 20.61 -7.48
C SER A 175 -4.22 20.11 -6.03
N LYS A 176 -3.31 20.75 -5.28
CA LYS A 176 -3.10 20.49 -3.84
C LYS A 176 -4.40 20.58 -3.04
N GLU A 177 -5.27 21.52 -3.40
CA GLU A 177 -6.57 21.67 -2.76
C GLU A 177 -7.51 20.50 -3.06
N ASN A 178 -7.56 20.04 -4.32
CA ASN A 178 -8.34 18.85 -4.69
C ASN A 178 -7.83 17.59 -3.97
N PHE A 179 -6.51 17.41 -3.87
CA PHE A 179 -5.91 16.32 -3.09
C PHE A 179 -6.38 16.34 -1.63
N ARG A 180 -6.29 17.51 -0.96
CA ARG A 180 -6.74 17.69 0.43
C ARG A 180 -8.22 17.37 0.62
N GLN A 181 -9.07 17.86 -0.29
CA GLN A 181 -10.50 17.62 -0.24
C GLN A 181 -10.84 16.13 -0.42
N ARG A 182 -10.21 15.46 -1.40
CA ARG A 182 -10.38 14.02 -1.62
C ARG A 182 -9.91 13.20 -0.43
N LEU A 183 -8.77 13.56 0.17
CA LEU A 183 -8.24 12.88 1.36
C LEU A 183 -9.19 13.05 2.55
N SER A 184 -9.70 14.27 2.78
CA SER A 184 -10.68 14.53 3.83
C SER A 184 -11.95 13.72 3.65
N ARG A 185 -12.44 13.57 2.42
CA ARG A 185 -13.62 12.75 2.12
C ARG A 185 -13.35 11.27 2.37
N ALA A 186 -12.25 10.74 1.86
CA ALA A 186 -11.85 9.34 2.07
C ALA A 186 -11.72 8.99 3.56
N ARG A 187 -11.11 9.87 4.36
CA ARG A 187 -11.04 9.74 5.82
C ARG A 187 -12.42 9.66 6.45
N LYS A 188 -13.32 10.59 6.10
CA LYS A 188 -14.68 10.63 6.65
C LYS A 188 -15.46 9.37 6.31
N ASP A 189 -15.37 8.90 5.07
CA ASP A 189 -16.10 7.71 4.61
C ASP A 189 -15.66 6.45 5.39
N LEU A 190 -14.35 6.25 5.55
CA LEU A 190 -13.83 5.11 6.30
C LEU A 190 -14.02 5.26 7.82
N TYR A 191 -13.88 6.47 8.38
CA TYR A 191 -14.16 6.73 9.79
C TYR A 191 -15.61 6.38 10.12
N ASN A 192 -16.57 6.84 9.31
CA ASN A 192 -18.00 6.56 9.51
C ASN A 192 -18.31 5.07 9.46
N PHE A 193 -17.59 4.29 8.63
CA PHE A 193 -17.70 2.84 8.65
C PHE A 193 -17.18 2.26 9.97
N MET A 194 -15.95 2.63 10.36
CA MET A 194 -15.32 2.08 11.57
C MET A 194 -16.05 2.48 12.84
N ASP A 195 -16.55 3.71 12.94
CA ASP A 195 -17.24 4.22 14.13
C ASP A 195 -18.57 3.50 14.37
N ARG A 196 -19.22 2.99 13.32
CA ARG A 196 -20.46 2.21 13.44
C ARG A 196 -20.26 0.71 13.69
N LYS A 197 -19.08 0.17 13.37
CA LYS A 197 -18.85 -1.28 13.32
C LYS A 197 -17.71 -1.77 14.19
N CYS A 198 -16.60 -1.05 14.25
CA CYS A 198 -15.34 -1.53 14.80
C CYS A 198 -15.20 -1.24 16.29
N GLY A 199 -14.93 -2.27 17.08
CA GLY A 199 -14.67 -2.17 18.52
C GLY A 199 -13.36 -1.47 18.90
N LEU A 200 -12.41 -1.38 17.97
CA LEU A 200 -11.13 -0.71 18.18
C LEU A 200 -11.29 0.81 18.25
N LEU A 201 -12.26 1.36 17.50
CA LEU A 201 -12.55 2.79 17.47
C LEU A 201 -13.61 3.16 18.50
N ASN A 202 -14.70 2.39 18.57
CA ASN A 202 -15.79 2.62 19.50
C ASN A 202 -16.11 1.34 20.27
N LYS A 203 -15.87 1.38 21.59
CA LYS A 203 -16.03 0.23 22.50
C LYS A 203 -17.48 -0.28 22.55
N ASN A 204 -18.47 0.53 22.18
CA ASN A 204 -19.87 0.12 22.17
C ASN A 204 -20.24 -0.75 20.95
N ASN A 205 -19.41 -0.76 19.91
CA ASN A 205 -19.67 -1.58 18.72
C ASN A 205 -19.51 -3.07 19.01
N PRO A 206 -20.16 -3.97 18.24
CA PRO A 206 -20.11 -5.41 18.48
C PRO A 206 -18.85 -6.10 17.95
N CYS A 207 -18.18 -5.55 16.93
CA CYS A 207 -17.04 -6.23 16.30
C CYS A 207 -15.82 -6.27 17.22
N ARG A 208 -15.21 -7.45 17.38
CA ARG A 208 -13.93 -7.65 18.06
C ARG A 208 -13.10 -8.61 17.23
N CYS A 209 -11.87 -8.23 16.89
CA CYS A 209 -10.97 -9.08 16.09
C CYS A 209 -10.83 -10.46 16.75
N GLN A 210 -10.58 -10.52 18.06
CA GLN A 210 -10.48 -11.76 18.84
C GLN A 210 -11.69 -12.69 18.64
N LYS A 211 -12.90 -12.11 18.54
CA LYS A 211 -14.14 -12.88 18.38
C LYS A 211 -14.43 -13.23 16.92
N LYS A 212 -13.94 -12.43 15.97
CA LYS A 212 -14.21 -12.61 14.54
C LYS A 212 -13.16 -13.49 13.85
N THR A 213 -11.97 -13.69 14.43
CA THR A 213 -10.87 -14.42 13.78
C THR A 213 -11.27 -15.81 13.27
N LYS A 214 -11.92 -16.65 14.07
CA LYS A 214 -12.39 -17.97 13.61
C LYS A 214 -13.39 -17.86 12.45
N GLY A 215 -14.36 -16.95 12.56
CA GLY A 215 -15.30 -16.69 11.47
C GLY A 215 -14.63 -16.13 10.21
N PHE A 216 -13.57 -15.33 10.35
CA PHE A 216 -12.77 -14.84 9.21
C PHE A 216 -11.99 -15.96 8.54
N ILE A 217 -11.51 -16.94 9.31
CA ILE A 217 -10.89 -18.16 8.74
C ILE A 217 -11.94 -18.93 7.94
N GLU A 218 -13.11 -19.19 8.53
CA GLU A 218 -14.22 -19.89 7.86
C GLU A 218 -14.71 -19.17 6.59
N ALA A 219 -14.73 -17.83 6.61
CA ALA A 219 -15.11 -17.00 5.46
C ALA A 219 -14.00 -16.80 4.42
N GLY A 220 -12.78 -17.32 4.66
CA GLY A 220 -11.62 -17.18 3.77
C GLY A 220 -10.99 -15.78 3.76
N TRP A 221 -11.27 -14.95 4.77
CA TRP A 221 -10.68 -13.61 4.93
C TRP A 221 -9.28 -13.67 5.57
N VAL A 222 -9.04 -14.72 6.34
CA VAL A 222 -7.75 -15.03 6.99
C VAL A 222 -7.40 -16.45 6.60
N ASP A 223 -6.19 -16.65 6.08
CA ASP A 223 -5.63 -17.97 5.81
C ASP A 223 -4.60 -18.28 6.91
N PRO A 224 -4.85 -19.28 7.78
CA PRO A 224 -3.93 -19.63 8.86
C PRO A 224 -2.54 -20.07 8.39
N ASP A 225 -2.46 -20.66 7.20
CA ASP A 225 -1.23 -21.20 6.63
C ASP A 225 -0.50 -20.15 5.79
N GLN A 226 -1.23 -19.14 5.29
CA GLN A 226 -0.71 -18.08 4.42
C GLN A 226 -1.17 -16.67 4.83
N MET A 227 -0.62 -16.15 5.94
CA MET A 227 -0.84 -14.76 6.35
C MET A 227 -0.32 -13.76 5.30
N LYS A 228 -1.20 -12.87 4.84
CA LYS A 228 -0.93 -11.91 3.76
C LYS A 228 -0.51 -10.56 4.30
N PHE A 229 -0.98 -10.17 5.47
CA PHE A 229 -0.78 -8.82 6.02
C PHE A 229 0.19 -8.82 7.18
N ASN A 230 0.05 -9.77 8.11
CA ASN A 230 0.90 -10.05 9.24
C ASN A 230 2.10 -10.89 8.80
N THR A 231 2.87 -10.37 7.84
CA THR A 231 4.13 -10.97 7.43
C THR A 231 5.17 -10.65 8.51
N SER A 232 5.55 -11.65 9.30
CA SER A 232 6.63 -11.51 10.28
C SER A 232 7.90 -11.05 9.56
N TYR A 233 8.46 -9.92 10.03
CA TYR A 233 9.71 -9.30 9.57
C TYR A 233 9.61 -8.37 8.33
N THR A 234 9.03 -7.18 8.52
CA THR A 234 9.83 -5.95 8.35
C THR A 234 9.21 -4.70 9.01
N ARG A 235 10.14 -3.78 9.33
CA ARG A 235 10.09 -2.67 10.30
C ARG A 235 8.77 -1.90 10.38
N LYS A 236 8.40 -1.58 11.62
CA LYS A 236 7.28 -0.74 12.02
C LYS A 236 7.24 0.49 11.12
N ILE A 237 6.07 0.77 10.56
CA ILE A 237 5.81 2.02 9.85
C ILE A 237 6.13 3.25 10.72
N LYS A 238 6.12 3.07 12.04
CA LYS A 238 6.62 4.05 13.01
C LYS A 238 8.04 4.56 12.74
N ASP A 239 8.95 3.70 12.27
CA ASP A 239 10.35 4.08 11.97
C ASP A 239 10.47 4.80 10.62
N VAL A 240 9.44 4.67 9.79
CA VAL A 240 9.36 5.21 8.43
C VAL A 240 8.66 6.57 8.39
N ILE A 241 7.83 6.86 9.41
CA ILE A 241 7.14 8.14 9.61
C ILE A 241 7.92 9.00 10.62
N SER A 242 9.25 9.05 10.55
CA SER A 242 10.01 9.94 11.42
C SER A 242 9.51 11.39 11.24
N VAL A 243 8.92 11.90 12.33
CA VAL A 243 8.53 13.29 12.65
C VAL A 243 7.24 13.84 12.00
N ARG A 244 6.19 13.98 12.84
CA ARG A 244 5.70 15.27 13.39
C ARG A 244 4.60 15.01 14.43
N ASP A 245 5.05 14.69 15.63
CA ASP A 245 4.23 14.78 16.84
C ASP A 245 4.24 16.23 17.37
N GLU A 246 3.25 16.56 18.20
CA GLU A 246 3.01 17.78 18.98
C GLU A 246 2.00 18.83 18.45
N GLY A 247 1.54 18.77 17.20
CA GLY A 247 0.66 19.83 16.65
C GLY A 247 -0.86 19.56 16.61
N LEU A 248 -1.31 18.30 16.64
CA LEU A 248 -2.67 17.95 16.21
C LEU A 248 -3.42 17.09 17.24
N LYS A 249 -3.57 17.62 18.45
CA LYS A 249 -4.56 17.12 19.42
C LYS A 249 -5.96 17.60 19.01
N LYS A 250 -6.65 16.81 18.20
CA LYS A 250 -8.11 16.70 18.25
C LYS A 250 -8.48 15.25 18.50
N ILE A 251 -9.18 15.06 19.61
CA ILE A 251 -9.66 13.80 20.18
C ILE A 251 -10.72 13.21 19.22
N GLU A 252 -10.72 11.88 19.07
CA GLU A 252 -11.50 11.01 18.15
C GLU A 252 -10.82 10.63 16.80
N GLU A 253 -10.21 11.53 16.03
CA GLU A 253 -9.59 11.15 14.73
C GLU A 253 -8.23 10.43 14.82
N ASN A 254 -7.52 10.54 15.95
CA ASN A 254 -6.14 10.09 16.05
C ASN A 254 -5.98 8.56 16.15
N ASP A 255 -6.92 7.85 16.78
CA ASP A 255 -6.82 6.40 16.93
C ASP A 255 -6.98 5.72 15.56
N TYR A 256 -7.93 6.19 14.75
CA TYR A 256 -8.15 5.71 13.38
C TYR A 256 -6.90 5.85 12.48
N LYS A 257 -6.28 7.05 12.48
CA LYS A 257 -5.07 7.31 11.68
C LYS A 257 -3.90 6.46 12.16
N THR A 258 -3.75 6.32 13.46
CA THR A 258 -2.69 5.50 14.07
C THR A 258 -2.84 4.04 13.65
N LEU A 259 -4.04 3.47 13.75
CA LEU A 259 -4.31 2.10 13.30
C LEU A 259 -3.91 1.89 11.83
N GLN A 260 -4.26 2.83 10.95
CA GLN A 260 -3.99 2.73 9.50
C GLN A 260 -2.51 2.90 9.16
N ARG A 261 -1.82 3.79 9.87
CA ARG A 261 -0.37 3.94 9.78
C ARG A 261 0.36 2.75 10.40
N GLU A 262 -0.21 2.03 11.35
CA GLU A 262 0.40 0.81 11.88
C GLU A 262 0.30 -0.40 10.94
N HIS A 263 -0.50 -0.32 9.85
CA HIS A 263 -0.68 -1.43 8.93
C HIS A 263 0.58 -1.73 8.11
N PRO A 264 1.29 -2.85 8.34
CA PRO A 264 2.66 -3.11 7.87
C PRO A 264 2.88 -2.93 6.37
N PHE A 265 4.11 -2.52 6.03
CA PHE A 265 4.63 -2.58 4.67
C PHE A 265 5.01 -4.03 4.35
N GLN A 266 4.86 -4.41 3.09
CA GLN A 266 5.15 -5.75 2.59
C GLN A 266 6.50 -5.76 1.87
N GLU A 267 7.38 -6.68 2.24
CA GLU A 267 8.64 -6.95 1.54
C GLU A 267 8.53 -8.33 0.86
N LYS A 268 8.74 -8.40 -0.47
CA LYS A 268 8.67 -9.65 -1.24
C LYS A 268 9.93 -9.84 -2.09
N GLU A 269 10.47 -11.05 -2.06
CA GLU A 269 11.69 -11.42 -2.79
C GLU A 269 11.48 -11.59 -4.30
N PHE A 270 10.25 -11.89 -4.73
CA PHE A 270 9.90 -12.19 -6.13
C PHE A 270 10.43 -11.15 -7.12
N ALA A 271 10.30 -9.87 -6.78
CA ALA A 271 10.69 -8.77 -7.65
C ALA A 271 12.20 -8.78 -8.01
N ILE A 272 13.09 -9.32 -7.16
CA ILE A 272 14.53 -9.36 -7.46
C ILE A 272 14.81 -10.24 -8.67
N ASN A 273 14.21 -11.44 -8.71
CA ASN A 273 14.41 -12.37 -9.81
C ASN A 273 13.78 -11.85 -11.11
N THR A 274 12.60 -11.22 -11.01
CA THR A 274 11.98 -10.57 -12.17
C THR A 274 12.85 -9.46 -12.73
N ILE A 275 13.40 -8.58 -11.88
CA ILE A 275 14.26 -7.49 -12.31
C ILE A 275 15.47 -8.05 -13.07
N LYS A 276 16.14 -9.06 -12.52
CA LYS A 276 17.27 -9.73 -13.20
C LYS A 276 16.88 -10.30 -14.56
N ASN A 277 15.73 -10.94 -14.66
CA ASN A 277 15.27 -11.53 -15.92
C ASN A 277 14.94 -10.45 -16.96
N ILE A 278 14.26 -9.37 -16.56
CA ILE A 278 13.93 -8.24 -17.47
C ILE A 278 15.21 -7.57 -17.95
N VAL A 279 16.12 -7.20 -17.03
CA VAL A 279 17.35 -6.47 -17.36
C VAL A 279 18.27 -7.28 -18.28
N ASN A 280 18.25 -8.62 -18.19
CA ASN A 280 19.04 -9.49 -19.04
C ASN A 280 18.37 -9.87 -20.39
N GLY A 281 17.11 -9.46 -20.61
CA GLY A 281 16.35 -9.73 -21.83
C GLY A 281 16.91 -9.05 -23.08
N SER A 282 16.67 -9.65 -24.26
CA SER A 282 17.17 -9.14 -25.56
C SER A 282 16.61 -7.77 -25.95
N GLU A 283 15.36 -7.47 -25.59
CA GLU A 283 14.74 -6.17 -25.83
C GLU A 283 15.45 -5.04 -25.06
N ILE A 284 15.80 -5.29 -23.80
CA ILE A 284 16.53 -4.32 -22.97
C ILE A 284 17.95 -4.11 -23.50
N LYS A 285 18.59 -5.15 -24.04
CA LYS A 285 19.92 -4.98 -24.68
C LYS A 285 19.90 -3.98 -25.83
N GLY A 286 18.84 -3.99 -26.64
CA GLY A 286 18.66 -3.03 -27.72
C GLY A 286 18.39 -1.59 -27.25
N ILE A 287 17.72 -1.41 -26.10
CA ILE A 287 17.41 -0.08 -25.56
C ILE A 287 18.67 0.62 -25.00
N PHE A 288 19.54 -0.14 -24.36
CA PHE A 288 20.71 0.39 -23.65
C PHE A 288 22.05 0.14 -24.38
N ASN A 289 22.02 -0.32 -25.63
CA ASN A 289 23.21 -0.63 -26.46
C ASN A 289 24.20 -1.61 -25.78
N LEU A 290 23.69 -2.72 -25.26
CA LEU A 290 24.41 -3.74 -24.48
C LEU A 290 24.71 -5.04 -25.24
#